data_AF-A0A7V8PN23-F1
#
_entry.id   AF-A0A7V8PN23-F1
#
_cell.length_a   1.000
_cell.length_b   1.000
_cell.length_c   1.000
_cell.angle_alpha   90.00
_cell.angle_beta   90.00
_cell.angle_gamma   90.00
#
_symmetry.space_group_name_H-M   'P 1'
#
loop_
_entity.id
_entity.type
_entity.pdbx_description
1 polymer ?
#
loop_
_entity_poly.entity_id
_entity_poly.type
_entity_poly.pdbx_seq_one_letter_code
_entity_poly.pdbx_strand_id
1 'polypeptide(L)'
;MHFGVEFAGYKTEVFEKTVYDPQIFSDKRILKLGQQAAALGYKNAIALGRREYTENAGGVKLQVYLDQQTGSVTNFFPVTK
;
A
#
# COMPACT_ATOMS: atom_id res chain seq x y z
N MET A 1 42.80 11.85 -26.98
CA MET A 1 41.34 12.01 -27.10
C MET A 1 40.72 10.65 -27.37
N HIS A 2 39.99 10.11 -26.40
CA HIS A 2 38.98 9.06 -26.58
C HIS A 2 37.93 9.33 -25.50
N PHE A 3 36.78 9.87 -25.91
CA PHE A 3 35.62 10.02 -25.03
C PHE A 3 34.79 8.75 -25.18
N GLY A 4 34.83 7.89 -24.16
CA GLY A 4 33.85 6.82 -24.01
C GLY A 4 32.56 7.43 -23.47
N VAL A 5 31.50 7.41 -24.27
CA VAL A 5 30.16 7.80 -23.82
C VAL A 5 29.54 6.56 -23.19
N GLU A 6 29.54 6.48 -21.86
CA GLU A 6 28.73 5.49 -21.15
C GLU A 6 27.26 5.92 -21.22
N PHE A 7 26.51 5.30 -22.12
CA PHE A 7 25.05 5.30 -22.03
C PHE A 7 24.66 4.38 -20.88
N ALA A 8 24.46 4.94 -19.68
CA ALA A 8 23.87 4.23 -18.56
C ALA A 8 22.47 3.73 -18.98
N GLY A 9 22.38 2.46 -19.32
CA GLY A 9 21.14 1.80 -19.76
C GLY A 9 20.02 2.01 -18.74
N TYR A 10 18.79 2.22 -19.24
CA TYR A 10 17.58 2.23 -18.44
C TYR A 10 17.56 0.98 -17.55
N LYS A 11 17.62 1.15 -16.23
CA LYS A 11 17.49 0.04 -15.29
C LYS A 11 16.11 -0.58 -15.49
N THR A 12 16.07 -1.83 -15.91
CA THR A 12 14.86 -2.66 -16.03
C THR A 12 14.34 -3.06 -14.65
N GLU A 13 13.95 -2.08 -13.84
CA GLU A 13 13.33 -2.33 -12.54
C GLU A 13 11.87 -2.75 -12.77
N VAL A 14 11.48 -3.90 -12.22
CA VAL A 14 10.12 -4.42 -12.30
C VAL A 14 9.32 -3.85 -11.13
N PHE A 15 8.35 -3.00 -11.42
CA PHE A 15 7.43 -2.47 -10.42
C PHE A 15 6.22 -3.39 -10.27
N GLU A 16 6.07 -4.00 -9.10
CA GLU A 16 4.93 -4.86 -8.80
C GLU A 16 3.73 -4.04 -8.30
N LYS A 17 2.53 -4.40 -8.78
CA LYS A 17 1.25 -3.89 -8.26
C LYS A 17 0.31 -5.04 -8.01
N THR A 18 -0.28 -5.09 -6.81
CA THR A 18 -1.37 -6.01 -6.51
C THR A 18 -2.67 -5.42 -7.07
N VAL A 19 -3.37 -6.20 -7.90
CA VAL A 19 -4.67 -5.85 -8.49
C VAL A 19 -5.66 -6.95 -8.13
N TYR A 20 -6.89 -6.58 -7.79
CA TYR A 20 -7.98 -7.53 -7.50
C TYR A 20 -8.88 -7.71 -8.71
N ASP A 21 -9.53 -8.87 -8.80
CA ASP A 21 -10.58 -9.13 -9.79
C ASP A 21 -11.92 -8.56 -9.30
N PRO A 22 -12.52 -7.56 -9.97
CA PRO A 22 -13.78 -6.96 -9.58
C PRO A 22 -14.98 -7.92 -9.55
N GLN A 23 -14.92 -9.05 -10.27
CA GLN A 23 -15.97 -10.07 -10.26
C GLN A 23 -15.97 -10.87 -8.95
N ILE A 24 -14.81 -10.98 -8.29
CA ILE A 24 -14.64 -11.67 -7.01
C ILE A 24 -14.69 -10.68 -5.84
N PHE A 25 -14.03 -9.53 -6.00
CA PHE A 25 -13.97 -8.45 -5.04
C PHE A 25 -14.42 -7.15 -5.70
N SER A 26 -15.70 -6.79 -5.54
CA SER A 26 -16.17 -5.49 -6.03
C SER A 26 -15.43 -4.32 -5.36
N ASP A 27 -15.35 -3.18 -6.05
CA ASP A 27 -14.72 -1.96 -5.55
C ASP A 27 -15.29 -1.55 -4.19
N LYS A 28 -16.61 -1.65 -4.03
CA LYS A 28 -17.31 -1.38 -2.76
C LYS A 28 -16.85 -2.32 -1.64
N ARG A 29 -16.60 -3.60 -1.96
CA ARG A 29 -16.08 -4.57 -0.99
C ARG A 29 -14.66 -4.20 -0.58
N ILE A 30 -13.76 -3.90 -1.52
CA ILE A 30 -12.39 -3.47 -1.21
C ILE A 30 -12.37 -2.18 -0.39
N LEU A 31 -13.19 -1.19 -0.73
CA LEU A 31 -13.31 0.06 0.03
C LEU A 31 -13.71 -0.21 1.49
N LYS A 32 -14.74 -1.05 1.70
CA LYS A 32 -15.21 -1.42 3.04
C LYS A 32 -14.13 -2.17 3.83
N LEU A 33 -13.44 -3.12 3.20
CA LEU A 33 -12.37 -3.89 3.84
C LEU A 33 -11.18 -2.99 4.20
N GLY A 34 -10.82 -2.03 3.34
CA GLY A 34 -9.75 -1.08 3.63
C GLY A 34 -10.07 -0.15 4.80
N GLN A 35 -11.30 0.37 4.87
CA GLN A 35 -11.76 1.13 6.04
C GLN A 35 -11.73 0.29 7.33
N GLN A 36 -12.13 -0.98 7.25
CA GLN A 36 -12.08 -1.90 8.38
C GLN A 36 -10.63 -2.18 8.81
N ALA A 37 -9.73 -2.50 7.87
CA ALA A 37 -8.31 -2.73 8.16
C ALA A 37 -7.65 -1.48 8.77
N ALA A 38 -7.97 -0.30 8.24
CA ALA A 38 -7.51 0.96 8.81
C ALA A 38 -7.97 1.10 10.28
N ALA A 39 -9.26 0.93 10.55
CA ALA A 39 -9.80 1.03 11.91
C ALA A 39 -9.18 0.02 12.90
N LEU A 40 -8.90 -1.21 12.45
CA LEU A 40 -8.30 -2.27 13.28
C LEU A 40 -6.87 -1.92 13.73
N GLY A 41 -6.00 -1.51 12.81
CA GLY A 41 -4.58 -1.27 13.11
C GLY A 41 -4.28 0.14 13.64
N TYR A 42 -5.22 1.09 13.51
CA TYR A 42 -4.99 2.51 13.74
C TYR A 42 -4.38 2.83 15.11
N LYS A 43 -5.00 2.34 16.19
CA LYS A 43 -4.56 2.65 17.55
C LYS A 43 -3.11 2.22 17.81
N ASN A 44 -2.75 1.03 17.32
CA ASN A 44 -1.38 0.52 17.45
C ASN A 44 -0.40 1.30 16.57
N ALA A 45 -0.79 1.64 15.34
CA ALA A 45 0.03 2.43 14.44
C ALA A 45 0.35 3.81 15.00
N ILE A 46 -0.64 4.52 15.54
CA ILE A 46 -0.45 5.83 16.18
C ILE A 46 0.43 5.72 17.43
N ALA A 47 0.18 4.73 18.30
CA ALA A 47 0.98 4.54 19.51
C ALA A 47 2.47 4.26 19.20
N LEU A 48 2.75 3.62 18.07
CA LEU A 48 4.10 3.31 17.60
C LEU A 48 4.68 4.37 16.64
N GLY A 49 3.96 5.48 16.39
CA GLY A 49 4.40 6.52 15.47
C GLY A 49 4.56 6.07 14.01
N ARG A 50 3.86 5.01 13.59
CA ARG A 50 3.98 4.44 12.24
C ARG A 50 3.26 5.30 11.20
N ARG A 51 3.93 5.57 10.08
CA ARG A 51 3.32 6.20 8.90
C ARG A 51 2.49 5.25 8.04
N GLU A 52 2.73 3.94 8.21
CA GLU A 52 2.12 2.90 7.39
C GLU A 52 2.09 1.58 8.15
N TYR A 53 1.11 0.72 7.84
CA TYR A 53 0.98 -0.61 8.44
C TYR A 53 0.15 -1.53 7.56
N THR A 54 0.30 -2.83 7.75
CA THR A 54 -0.57 -3.84 7.12
C THR A 54 -1.57 -4.38 8.14
N GLU A 55 -2.81 -4.57 7.73
CA GLU A 55 -3.82 -5.29 8.51
C GLU A 55 -4.65 -6.23 7.65
N ASN A 56 -5.19 -7.28 8.28
CA ASN A 56 -6.09 -8.22 7.61
C ASN A 56 -7.55 -7.89 7.93
N ALA A 57 -8.36 -7.75 6.89
CA ALA A 57 -9.81 -7.60 7.01
C ALA A 57 -10.51 -8.53 6.02
N GLY A 58 -11.40 -9.40 6.53
CA GLY A 58 -12.21 -10.28 5.68
C GLY A 58 -11.40 -11.19 4.75
N GLY A 59 -10.20 -11.62 5.19
CA GLY A 59 -9.29 -12.46 4.41
C GLY A 59 -8.42 -11.70 3.39
N VAL A 60 -8.47 -10.37 3.37
CA VAL A 60 -7.63 -9.53 2.50
C VAL A 60 -6.64 -8.77 3.37
N LYS A 61 -5.35 -8.88 3.05
CA LYS A 61 -4.30 -8.06 3.66
C LYS A 61 -4.23 -6.72 2.92
N LEU A 62 -4.34 -5.61 3.66
CA LEU A 62 -4.27 -4.26 3.12
C LEU A 62 -3.11 -3.50 3.73
N GLN A 63 -2.34 -2.81 2.89
CA GLN A 63 -1.43 -1.75 3.32
C GLN A 63 -2.26 -0.48 3.55
N VAL A 64 -2.05 0.18 4.68
CA VAL A 64 -2.72 1.42 5.08
C VAL A 64 -1.66 2.48 5.32
N TYR A 65 -1.92 3.69 4.83
CA TYR A 65 -1.08 4.87 5.00
C TYR A 65 -1.76 5.91 5.89
N LEU A 66 -0.97 6.50 6.77
CA LEU A 66 -1.38 7.58 7.66
C LEU A 66 -0.59 8.85 7.35
N ASP A 67 -1.27 9.97 7.44
CA ASP A 67 -0.62 11.27 7.62
C ASP A 67 -0.12 11.38 9.07
N GLN A 68 1.19 11.55 9.26
CA GLN A 68 1.78 11.56 10.61
C GLN A 68 1.51 12.83 11.41
N GLN A 69 1.08 13.93 10.76
CA GLN A 69 0.79 15.19 11.45
C GLN A 69 -0.62 15.19 12.03
N THR A 70 -1.58 14.68 11.27
CA THR A 70 -3.01 14.68 11.60
C THR A 70 -3.52 13.34 12.10
N GLY A 71 -2.80 12.25 11.83
CA GLY A 71 -3.28 10.88 12.05
C GLY A 71 -4.30 10.42 11.00
N SER A 72 -4.61 11.22 9.98
CA SER A 72 -5.64 10.85 9.00
C SER A 72 -5.19 9.67 8.13
N VAL A 73 -6.10 8.74 7.84
CA VAL A 73 -5.85 7.70 6.83
C VAL A 73 -5.83 8.36 5.45
N THR A 74 -4.72 8.24 4.72
CA THR A 74 -4.55 8.89 3.41
C THR A 74 -4.80 7.94 2.25
N ASN A 75 -4.48 6.66 2.42
CA ASN A 75 -4.65 5.67 1.36
C ASN A 75 -4.68 4.24 1.93
N PHE A 76 -5.23 3.31 1.15
CA PHE A 76 -5.06 1.87 1.36
C PHE A 76 -5.16 1.09 0.05
N PHE A 77 -4.49 -0.06 -0.02
CA PHE A 77 -4.60 -0.99 -1.15
C PHE A 77 -4.27 -2.43 -0.73
N PRO A 78 -4.84 -3.44 -1.42
CA PRO A 78 -4.52 -4.83 -1.13
C PRO A 78 -3.06 -5.15 -1.46
N VAL A 79 -2.46 -6.04 -0.67
CA VAL A 79 -1.10 -6.54 -0.87
C VAL A 79 -1.07 -8.07 -0.78
N THR A 80 -0.19 -8.70 -1.55
CA THR A 80 -0.02 -10.17 -1.58
C THR A 80 1.18 -10.68 -0.79
N LYS A 81 2.04 -9.78 -0.32
CA LYS A 81 3.26 -10.08 0.45
C LYS A 81 3.18 -9.46 1.85
#